data_AF-A0A2E7BKK9-F1
#
_entry.id   AF-A0A2E7BKK9-F1
#
_cell.length_a   1.000
_cell.length_b   1.000
_cell.length_c   1.000
_cell.angle_alpha   90.00
_cell.angle_beta   90.00
_cell.angle_gamma   90.00
#
_symmetry.space_group_name_H-M   'P 1'
#
loop_
_entity.id
_entity.type
_entity.pdbx_description
1 polymer ?
#
loop_
_entity_poly.entity_id
_entity_poly.type
_entity_poly.pdbx_seq_one_letter_code
_entity_poly.pdbx_strand_id
1 'polypeptide(L)'
;MTRQPSLLRGLMLLSFCTTAGLLIQAQPITTDTHRFTEIRNGIYLAQTTDPVFNSNSLVIVNDKDVVLVDSHVTPAKARELIAAVATLTSNPITALINSHHHWDHAHGNQEFSDIPIIGHEFTYMKLAASPLDEPTYTRGLAGNDARLRQLRDQIVSTTDEAERNRLQTDLELFAAHVQDFEEITPIPPTVTMKTRMTLYRGRRKFRSCS
;
A
#
# COMPACT_ATOMS: atom_id res chain seq x y z
N MET A 1 -74.72 -17.17 45.36
CA MET A 1 -73.68 -16.70 46.32
C MET A 1 -72.41 -17.42 45.92
N THR A 2 -71.35 -16.80 45.40
CA THR A 2 -70.58 -15.65 45.93
C THR A 2 -69.78 -14.97 44.80
N ARG A 3 -69.60 -13.65 44.92
CA ARG A 3 -68.74 -12.77 44.08
C ARG A 3 -67.26 -13.07 44.32
N GLN A 4 -66.37 -12.81 43.33
CA GLN A 4 -65.27 -11.80 43.40
C GLN A 4 -64.32 -11.81 42.18
N PRO A 5 -63.47 -10.78 41.95
CA PRO A 5 -63.52 -9.98 40.72
C PRO A 5 -62.20 -9.89 39.92
N SER A 6 -62.29 -9.12 38.82
CA SER A 6 -61.24 -8.74 37.86
C SER A 6 -60.04 -8.00 38.46
N LEU A 7 -58.83 -8.41 38.06
CA LEU A 7 -57.59 -7.64 38.22
C LEU A 7 -57.04 -7.29 36.83
N LEU A 8 -57.22 -6.03 36.42
CA LEU A 8 -56.57 -5.43 35.27
C LEU A 8 -55.11 -5.13 35.67
N ARG A 9 -54.14 -5.87 35.10
CA ARG A 9 -52.70 -5.53 35.22
C ARG A 9 -52.31 -4.62 34.05
N GLY A 10 -52.13 -3.33 34.32
CA GLY A 10 -51.53 -2.39 33.39
C GLY A 10 -50.04 -2.70 33.21
N LEU A 11 -49.64 -3.10 32.00
CA LEU A 11 -48.24 -3.33 31.64
C LEU A 11 -47.65 -2.02 31.11
N MET A 12 -46.85 -1.34 31.93
CA MET A 12 -46.10 -0.14 31.56
C MET A 12 -44.83 -0.58 30.82
N LEU A 13 -44.81 -0.46 29.49
CA LEU A 13 -43.63 -0.74 28.66
C LEU A 13 -42.64 0.43 28.78
N LEU A 14 -41.56 0.24 29.55
CA LEU A 14 -40.37 1.09 29.51
C LEU A 14 -39.66 0.83 28.17
N SER A 15 -39.75 1.78 27.24
CA SER A 15 -39.02 1.75 25.99
C SER A 15 -37.56 2.14 26.24
N PHE A 16 -36.67 1.17 26.33
CA PHE A 16 -35.22 1.38 26.38
C PHE A 16 -34.77 1.80 24.98
N CYS A 17 -34.57 3.09 24.77
CA CYS A 17 -33.99 3.64 23.55
C CYS A 17 -32.46 3.43 23.61
N THR A 18 -31.99 2.25 23.20
CA THR A 18 -30.55 2.00 23.00
C THR A 18 -30.11 2.70 21.72
N THR A 19 -29.52 3.89 21.85
CA THR A 19 -28.76 4.51 20.75
C THR A 19 -27.44 3.76 20.57
N ALA A 20 -27.51 2.58 19.95
CA ALA A 20 -26.33 1.94 19.39
C ALA A 20 -25.84 2.83 18.24
N GLY A 21 -24.87 3.70 18.51
CA GLY A 21 -24.16 4.43 17.47
C GLY A 21 -23.49 3.42 16.55
N LEU A 22 -24.04 3.23 15.35
CA LEU A 22 -23.38 2.48 14.29
C LEU A 22 -22.10 3.24 13.93
N LEU A 23 -20.96 2.72 14.38
CA LEU A 23 -19.67 3.08 13.80
C LEU A 23 -19.67 2.52 12.38
N ILE A 24 -20.01 3.35 11.39
CA ILE A 24 -19.78 3.03 9.99
C ILE A 24 -18.26 3.06 9.79
N GLN A 25 -17.61 1.92 9.92
CA GLN A 25 -16.25 1.78 9.38
C GLN A 25 -16.37 1.91 7.86
N ALA A 26 -15.69 2.92 7.30
CA ALA A 26 -15.60 3.08 5.86
C ALA A 26 -15.07 1.77 5.26
N GLN A 27 -15.83 1.18 4.35
CA GLN A 27 -15.43 -0.04 3.68
C GLN A 27 -14.21 0.26 2.79
N PRO A 28 -13.17 -0.59 2.80
CA PRO A 28 -12.00 -0.39 1.96
C PRO A 28 -12.37 -0.37 0.47
N ILE A 29 -11.77 0.56 -0.27
CA ILE A 29 -11.91 0.63 -1.73
C ILE A 29 -10.88 -0.33 -2.31
N THR A 30 -11.32 -1.31 -3.10
CA THR A 30 -10.43 -2.31 -3.71
C THR A 30 -10.53 -2.20 -5.22
N THR A 31 -9.36 -2.08 -5.87
CA THR A 31 -9.16 -2.14 -7.32
C THR A 31 -8.47 -3.47 -7.66
N ASP A 32 -8.22 -3.72 -8.93
CA ASP A 32 -7.50 -4.93 -9.34
C ASP A 32 -6.07 -4.99 -8.79
N THR A 33 -5.44 -3.84 -8.52
CA THR A 33 -4.02 -3.75 -8.12
C THR A 33 -3.83 -3.29 -6.67
N HIS A 34 -4.78 -2.53 -6.10
CA HIS A 34 -4.64 -1.92 -4.78
C HIS A 34 -5.91 -1.96 -3.94
N ARG A 35 -5.74 -2.22 -2.65
CA ARG A 35 -6.71 -2.01 -1.58
C ARG A 35 -6.35 -0.75 -0.79
N PHE A 36 -7.29 0.17 -0.72
CA PHE A 36 -7.21 1.40 0.07
C PHE A 36 -8.06 1.30 1.33
N THR A 37 -7.40 1.37 2.49
CA THR A 37 -8.08 1.45 3.79
C THR A 37 -7.92 2.86 4.34
N GLU A 38 -9.03 3.59 4.50
CA GLU A 38 -8.98 4.92 5.09
C GLU A 38 -8.60 4.82 6.57
N ILE A 39 -7.51 5.47 6.94
CA ILE A 39 -7.06 5.60 8.33
C ILE A 39 -7.83 6.75 8.99
N ARG A 40 -7.83 7.93 8.35
CA ARG A 40 -8.62 9.11 8.73
C ARG A 40 -8.47 10.23 7.70
N ASN A 41 -9.51 11.05 7.56
CA ASN A 41 -9.45 12.35 6.89
C ASN A 41 -8.78 12.28 5.50
N GLY A 42 -9.12 11.31 4.65
CA GLY A 42 -8.50 11.16 3.33
C GLY A 42 -7.03 10.72 3.34
N ILE A 43 -6.58 10.11 4.45
CA ILE A 43 -5.30 9.38 4.52
C ILE A 43 -5.63 7.90 4.40
N TYR A 44 -5.08 7.26 3.37
CA TYR A 44 -5.32 5.85 3.07
C TYR A 44 -4.02 5.08 3.19
N LEU A 45 -4.10 3.90 3.81
CA LEU A 45 -3.13 2.84 3.60
C LEU A 45 -3.41 2.21 2.23
N ALA A 46 -2.41 2.21 1.36
CA ALA A 46 -2.44 1.53 0.06
C ALA A 46 -1.63 0.25 0.14
N GLN A 47 -2.27 -0.87 -0.15
CA GLN A 47 -1.65 -2.19 -0.20
C GLN A 47 -1.93 -2.81 -1.56
N THR A 48 -0.93 -3.44 -2.16
CA THR A 48 -1.12 -4.23 -3.36
C THR A 48 -2.09 -5.39 -3.09
N THR A 49 -2.88 -5.76 -4.09
CA THR A 49 -3.76 -6.95 -4.05
C THR A 49 -3.02 -8.23 -4.42
N ASP A 50 -1.85 -8.11 -5.04
CA ASP A 50 -1.00 -9.25 -5.38
C ASP A 50 -0.51 -10.00 -4.14
N PRO A 51 -0.30 -11.32 -4.26
CA PRO A 51 0.20 -12.13 -3.15
C PRO A 51 1.73 -12.02 -2.95
N VAL A 52 2.44 -11.34 -3.85
CA VAL A 52 3.91 -11.33 -3.91
C VAL A 52 4.44 -9.92 -4.11
N PHE A 53 5.67 -9.66 -3.64
CA PHE A 53 6.36 -8.37 -3.79
C PHE A 53 5.56 -7.17 -3.26
N ASN A 54 4.95 -7.36 -2.08
CA ASN A 54 4.12 -6.34 -1.46
C ASN A 54 4.94 -5.37 -0.62
N SER A 55 4.63 -4.09 -0.76
CA SER A 55 4.99 -3.05 0.20
C SER A 55 3.80 -2.13 0.44
N ASN A 56 3.85 -1.35 1.51
CA ASN A 56 2.77 -0.43 1.85
C ASN A 56 3.16 0.99 1.44
N SER A 57 2.20 1.71 0.86
CA SER A 57 2.30 3.14 0.59
C SER A 57 1.21 3.89 1.35
N LEU A 58 1.37 5.20 1.55
CA LEU A 58 0.27 6.06 2.01
C LEU A 58 -0.18 6.98 0.90
N VAL A 59 -1.50 7.09 0.72
CA VAL A 59 -2.12 8.07 -0.17
C VAL A 59 -2.78 9.13 0.67
N ILE A 60 -2.39 10.38 0.47
CA ILE A 60 -2.90 11.50 1.22
C ILE A 60 -3.65 12.42 0.27
N VAL A 61 -4.97 12.29 0.25
CA VAL A 61 -5.86 13.15 -0.53
C VAL A 61 -6.10 14.45 0.25
N ASN A 62 -5.71 15.58 -0.33
CA ASN A 62 -6.02 16.93 0.13
C ASN A 62 -7.03 17.59 -0.82
N ASP A 63 -7.48 18.81 -0.48
CA ASP A 63 -8.49 19.55 -1.25
C ASP A 63 -8.10 19.79 -2.72
N LYS A 64 -6.80 19.89 -3.04
CA LYS A 64 -6.30 20.26 -4.38
C LYS A 64 -5.21 19.34 -4.94
N ASP A 65 -4.67 18.44 -4.12
CA ASP A 65 -3.57 17.57 -4.52
C ASP A 65 -3.55 16.26 -3.73
N VAL A 66 -2.73 15.34 -4.22
CA VAL A 66 -2.37 14.10 -3.55
C VAL A 66 -0.88 14.14 -3.22
N VAL A 67 -0.55 13.72 -2.00
CA VAL A 67 0.82 13.42 -1.59
C VAL A 67 0.93 11.93 -1.34
N LEU A 68 1.94 11.29 -1.92
CA LEU A 68 2.24 9.89 -1.68
C LEU A 68 3.38 9.73 -0.68
N VAL A 69 3.35 8.64 0.08
CA VAL A 69 4.48 8.16 0.88
C VAL A 69 4.87 6.79 0.37
N ASP A 70 6.13 6.67 -0.06
CA ASP A 70 6.75 5.51 -0.72
C ASP A 70 6.15 5.15 -2.09
N SER A 71 7.00 4.60 -2.97
CA SER A 71 6.71 4.40 -4.39
C SER A 71 6.59 2.92 -4.79
N HIS A 72 6.51 2.02 -3.83
CA HIS A 72 6.58 0.57 -4.02
C HIS A 72 7.92 0.03 -4.56
N VAL A 73 7.92 -1.29 -4.75
CA VAL A 73 9.03 -2.18 -5.08
C VAL A 73 9.60 -1.97 -6.49
N THR A 74 8.73 -1.71 -7.48
CA THR A 74 9.12 -1.58 -8.89
C THR A 74 8.42 -0.40 -9.56
N PRO A 75 8.94 0.10 -10.70
CA PRO A 75 8.23 1.05 -11.55
C PRO A 75 6.84 0.55 -11.98
N ALA A 76 6.69 -0.74 -12.29
CA ALA A 76 5.38 -1.32 -12.61
C ALA A 76 4.36 -1.13 -11.48
N LYS A 77 4.73 -1.44 -10.23
CA LYS A 77 3.86 -1.25 -9.06
C LYS A 77 3.58 0.24 -8.78
N ALA A 78 4.54 1.12 -9.03
CA ALA A 78 4.33 2.56 -8.95
C ALA A 78 3.27 3.06 -9.95
N ARG A 79 3.33 2.60 -11.22
CA ARG A 79 2.31 2.93 -12.24
C ARG A 79 0.93 2.42 -11.86
N GLU A 80 0.85 1.20 -11.31
CA GLU A 80 -0.40 0.64 -10.80
C GLU A 80 -0.97 1.47 -9.63
N LEU A 81 -0.12 1.94 -8.71
CA LEU A 81 -0.53 2.82 -7.62
C LEU A 81 -1.07 4.15 -8.18
N ILE A 82 -0.34 4.78 -9.10
CA ILE A 82 -0.75 6.04 -9.76
C ILE A 82 -2.14 5.87 -10.39
N ALA A 83 -2.37 4.77 -11.12
CA ALA A 83 -3.65 4.48 -11.74
C ALA A 83 -4.75 4.25 -10.69
N ALA A 84 -4.46 3.48 -9.64
CA ALA A 84 -5.44 3.15 -8.59
C ALA A 84 -5.85 4.36 -7.75
N VAL A 85 -4.95 5.34 -7.53
CA VAL A 85 -5.25 6.61 -6.84
C VAL A 85 -6.41 7.37 -7.49
N ALA A 86 -6.61 7.22 -8.80
CA ALA A 86 -7.73 7.86 -9.52
C ALA A 86 -9.12 7.43 -9.02
N THR A 87 -9.23 6.28 -8.33
CA THR A 87 -10.47 5.83 -7.69
C THR A 87 -10.79 6.58 -6.40
N LEU A 88 -9.80 7.23 -5.78
CA LEU A 88 -9.95 8.02 -4.57
C LEU A 88 -10.26 9.49 -4.89
N THR A 89 -9.67 10.03 -5.96
CA THR A 89 -9.77 11.44 -6.31
C THR A 89 -9.30 11.72 -7.74
N SER A 90 -9.78 12.81 -8.33
CA SER A 90 -9.24 13.37 -9.58
C SER A 90 -8.12 14.40 -9.36
N ASN A 91 -7.73 14.66 -8.11
CA ASN A 91 -6.67 15.62 -7.78
C ASN A 91 -5.30 15.09 -8.24
N PRO A 92 -4.41 15.96 -8.73
CA PRO A 92 -3.08 15.56 -9.20
C PRO A 92 -2.19 15.10 -8.03
N ILE A 93 -1.33 14.11 -8.27
CA ILE A 93 -0.23 13.77 -7.38
C ILE A 93 0.85 14.85 -7.55
N THR A 94 1.25 15.51 -6.47
CA THR A 94 2.17 16.67 -6.54
C THR A 94 3.43 16.53 -5.69
N ALA A 95 3.54 15.46 -4.91
CA ALA A 95 4.77 15.11 -4.21
C ALA A 95 4.78 13.64 -3.84
N LEU A 96 5.98 13.06 -3.88
CA LEU A 96 6.31 11.78 -3.29
C LEU A 96 7.20 12.02 -2.07
N ILE A 97 6.95 11.32 -0.96
CA ILE A 97 7.82 11.32 0.22
C ILE A 97 8.42 9.92 0.36
N ASN A 98 9.74 9.78 0.30
CA ASN A 98 10.38 8.52 0.67
C ASN A 98 10.60 8.48 2.19
N SER A 99 10.13 7.42 2.82
CA SER A 99 10.39 7.11 4.22
C SER A 99 11.87 6.79 4.45
N HIS A 100 12.47 5.99 3.57
CA HIS A 100 13.89 5.63 3.56
C HIS A 100 14.31 5.09 2.18
N HIS A 101 15.55 4.58 2.06
CA HIS A 101 16.18 4.21 0.78
C HIS A 101 16.01 2.75 0.35
N HIS A 102 15.36 1.91 1.15
CA HIS A 102 15.25 0.50 0.79
C HIS A 102 14.39 0.32 -0.46
N TRP A 103 14.72 -0.74 -1.19
CA TRP A 103 14.19 -1.02 -2.52
C TRP A 103 12.67 -1.11 -2.55
N ASP A 104 12.06 -1.69 -1.51
CA ASP A 104 10.62 -1.88 -1.38
C ASP A 104 9.83 -0.57 -1.19
N HIS A 105 10.52 0.54 -0.94
CA HIS A 105 9.93 1.86 -0.69
C HIS A 105 10.31 2.93 -1.72
N ALA A 106 11.39 2.72 -2.48
CA ALA A 106 11.99 3.78 -3.30
C ALA A 106 12.33 3.37 -4.75
N HIS A 107 12.24 2.10 -5.12
CA HIS A 107 12.61 1.68 -6.48
C HIS A 107 11.51 1.95 -7.53
N GLY A 108 10.30 2.34 -7.11
CA GLY A 108 9.31 2.92 -8.00
C GLY A 108 9.47 4.43 -8.26
N ASN A 109 10.49 5.09 -7.69
CA ASN A 109 10.65 6.55 -7.75
C ASN A 109 10.69 7.11 -9.19
N GLN A 110 11.16 6.33 -10.16
CA GLN A 110 11.33 6.73 -11.57
C GLN A 110 10.03 7.27 -12.20
N GLU A 111 8.89 6.74 -11.77
CA GLU A 111 7.56 7.11 -12.23
C GLU A 111 7.08 8.47 -11.69
N PHE A 112 7.87 9.10 -10.80
CA PHE A 112 7.58 10.38 -10.16
C PHE A 112 8.64 11.44 -10.47
N SER A 113 9.40 11.25 -11.55
CA SER A 113 10.55 12.11 -11.92
C SER A 113 10.14 13.55 -12.30
N ASP A 114 8.87 13.80 -12.59
CA ASP A 114 8.30 15.10 -12.94
C ASP A 114 7.78 15.89 -11.73
N ILE A 115 7.76 15.29 -10.53
CA ILE A 115 7.31 15.92 -9.29
C ILE A 115 8.42 15.94 -8.21
N PRO A 116 8.30 16.80 -7.18
CA PRO A 116 9.22 16.76 -6.04
C PRO A 116 9.18 15.42 -5.31
N ILE A 117 10.34 14.77 -5.22
CA ILE A 117 10.58 13.59 -4.38
C ILE A 117 11.30 14.07 -3.13
N ILE A 118 10.63 13.99 -1.99
CA ILE A 118 11.10 14.52 -0.72
C ILE A 118 11.65 13.36 0.12
N GLY A 119 12.85 13.51 0.65
CA GLY A 119 13.45 12.47 1.50
C GLY A 119 14.57 12.99 2.40
N HIS A 120 15.07 12.12 3.28
CA HIS A 120 16.23 12.44 4.10
C HIS A 120 17.51 12.56 3.26
N GLU A 121 18.49 13.36 3.68
CA GLU A 121 19.81 13.46 3.00
C GLU A 121 20.52 12.10 2.92
N PHE A 122 20.33 11.24 3.92
CA PHE A 122 20.84 9.87 3.90
C PHE A 122 20.14 9.01 2.84
N THR A 123 18.82 9.19 2.65
CA THR A 123 18.07 8.50 1.61
C THR A 123 18.58 8.89 0.22
N TYR A 124 18.82 10.19 0.01
CA TYR A 124 19.48 10.70 -1.18
C TYR A 124 20.84 10.03 -1.41
N MET A 125 21.71 10.06 -0.40
CA MET A 125 23.07 9.52 -0.51
C MET A 125 23.06 8.03 -0.90
N LYS A 126 22.17 7.23 -0.31
CA LYS A 126 22.07 5.79 -0.58
C LYS A 126 21.55 5.50 -1.99
N LEU A 127 20.52 6.23 -2.45
CA LEU A 127 19.95 6.05 -3.79
C LEU A 127 20.82 6.66 -4.90
N ALA A 128 21.62 7.69 -4.60
CA ALA A 128 22.53 8.31 -5.55
C ALA A 128 23.86 7.56 -5.73
N ALA A 129 24.17 6.61 -4.85
CA ALA A 129 25.39 5.81 -4.90
C ALA A 129 25.17 4.50 -5.67
N SER A 130 25.19 3.36 -4.98
CA SER A 130 24.99 2.03 -5.56
C SER A 130 23.79 1.32 -4.91
N PRO A 131 22.55 1.79 -5.11
CA PRO A 131 21.38 1.18 -4.47
C PRO A 131 21.16 -0.28 -4.88
N LEU A 132 21.62 -0.66 -6.08
CA LEU A 132 21.52 -2.03 -6.59
C LEU A 132 22.57 -2.99 -5.97
N ASP A 133 23.57 -2.46 -5.27
CA ASP A 133 24.56 -3.25 -4.52
C ASP A 133 24.14 -3.45 -3.05
N GLU A 134 23.03 -2.85 -2.61
CA GLU A 134 22.58 -2.94 -1.22
C GLU A 134 22.32 -4.40 -0.81
N PRO A 135 22.76 -4.83 0.39
CA PRO A 135 22.58 -6.21 0.83
C PRO A 135 21.13 -6.69 0.85
N THR A 136 20.18 -5.78 1.12
CA THR A 136 18.75 -6.13 1.14
C THR A 136 18.22 -6.40 -0.25
N TYR A 137 18.65 -5.63 -1.25
CA TYR A 137 18.23 -5.81 -2.65
C TYR A 137 18.88 -7.04 -3.28
N THR A 138 20.20 -7.19 -3.16
CA THR A 138 20.94 -8.34 -3.70
C THR A 138 20.48 -9.68 -3.10
N ARG A 139 20.16 -9.72 -1.80
CA ARG A 139 19.53 -10.90 -1.17
C ARG A 139 18.12 -11.15 -1.72
N GLY A 140 17.35 -10.11 -2.00
CA GLY A 140 16.05 -10.20 -2.65
C GLY A 140 16.15 -10.87 -4.02
N LEU A 141 17.09 -10.41 -4.87
CA LEU A 141 17.35 -11.01 -6.18
C LEU A 141 17.73 -12.50 -6.08
N ALA A 142 18.66 -12.85 -5.19
CA ALA A 142 19.03 -14.24 -4.97
C ALA A 142 17.85 -15.10 -4.47
N GLY A 143 16.97 -14.52 -3.64
CA GLY A 143 15.74 -15.14 -3.17
C GLY A 143 14.74 -15.39 -4.29
N ASN A 144 14.59 -14.42 -5.21
CA ASN A 144 13.73 -14.55 -6.39
C ASN A 144 14.20 -15.70 -7.29
N ASP A 145 15.49 -15.74 -7.58
CA ASP A 145 16.11 -16.81 -8.37
C ASP A 145 15.93 -18.18 -7.72
N ALA A 146 16.12 -18.26 -6.40
CA ALA A 146 15.92 -19.49 -5.65
C ALA A 146 14.45 -19.94 -5.70
N ARG A 147 13.50 -19.02 -5.57
CA ARG A 147 12.06 -19.32 -5.64
C ARG A 147 11.66 -19.80 -7.03
N LEU A 148 12.15 -19.16 -8.09
CA LEU A 148 11.91 -19.59 -9.48
C LEU A 148 12.46 -21.00 -9.75
N ARG A 149 13.68 -21.30 -9.28
CA ARG A 149 14.24 -22.67 -9.38
C ARG A 149 13.38 -23.67 -8.61
N GLN A 150 13.02 -23.35 -7.37
CA GLN A 150 12.18 -24.21 -6.54
C GLN A 150 10.85 -24.54 -7.22
N LEU A 151 10.15 -23.55 -7.79
CA LEU A 151 8.89 -23.76 -8.49
C LEU A 151 9.07 -24.69 -9.71
N ARG A 152 10.12 -24.48 -10.51
CA ARG A 152 10.44 -25.36 -11.65
C ARG A 152 10.73 -26.80 -11.21
N ASP A 153 11.53 -26.97 -10.16
CA ASP A 153 11.85 -28.30 -9.62
C ASP A 153 10.60 -29.01 -9.07
N GLN A 154 9.73 -28.26 -8.38
CA GLN A 154 8.44 -28.77 -7.89
C GLN A 154 7.53 -29.22 -9.05
N ILE A 155 7.46 -28.43 -10.13
CA ILE A 155 6.72 -28.79 -11.35
C ILE A 155 7.27 -30.08 -11.95
N VAL A 156 8.58 -30.26 -12.04
CA VAL A 156 9.17 -31.49 -12.60
C VAL A 156 8.92 -32.69 -11.70
N SER A 157 9.02 -32.51 -10.38
CA SER A 157 8.97 -33.60 -9.39
C SER A 157 7.56 -34.10 -9.07
N THR A 158 6.53 -33.27 -9.19
CA THR A 158 5.17 -33.67 -8.84
C THR A 158 4.62 -34.69 -9.83
N THR A 159 3.86 -35.67 -9.33
CA THR A 159 3.07 -36.61 -10.13
C THR A 159 1.58 -36.24 -10.17
N ASP A 160 1.14 -35.27 -9.37
CA ASP A 160 -0.23 -34.78 -9.33
C ASP A 160 -0.42 -33.65 -10.36
N GLU A 161 -1.34 -33.85 -11.30
CA GLU A 161 -1.65 -32.90 -12.37
C GLU A 161 -2.30 -31.61 -11.84
N ALA A 162 -3.18 -31.71 -10.84
CA ALA A 162 -3.81 -30.53 -10.26
C ALA A 162 -2.79 -29.63 -9.55
N GLU A 163 -1.84 -30.26 -8.84
CA GLU A 163 -0.74 -29.54 -8.21
C GLU A 163 0.23 -28.95 -9.26
N ARG A 164 0.54 -29.70 -10.32
CA ARG A 164 1.37 -29.20 -11.42
C ARG A 164 0.79 -27.93 -12.02
N ASN A 165 -0.52 -27.92 -12.28
CA ASN A 165 -1.22 -26.76 -12.85
C ASN A 165 -1.17 -25.56 -11.91
N ARG A 166 -1.34 -25.75 -10.59
CA ARG A 166 -1.20 -24.67 -9.60
C ARG A 166 0.21 -24.10 -9.58
N LEU A 167 1.23 -24.97 -9.54
CA LEU A 167 2.63 -24.54 -9.52
C LEU A 167 3.01 -23.79 -10.81
N GLN A 168 2.43 -24.16 -11.95
CA GLN A 168 2.61 -23.44 -13.21
C GLN A 168 2.03 -22.04 -13.14
N THR A 169 0.80 -21.88 -12.64
CA THR A 169 0.19 -20.56 -12.39
C THR A 169 1.05 -19.71 -11.45
N ASP A 170 1.54 -20.30 -10.35
CA ASP A 170 2.41 -19.61 -9.40
C ASP A 170 3.74 -19.19 -10.03
N LEU A 171 4.33 -20.05 -10.88
CA LEU A 171 5.55 -19.76 -11.61
C LEU A 171 5.35 -18.61 -12.59
N GLU A 172 4.27 -18.63 -13.37
CA GLU A 172 3.94 -17.57 -14.32
C GLU A 172 3.75 -16.23 -13.61
N LEU A 173 2.95 -16.21 -12.54
CA LEU A 173 2.70 -15.01 -11.74
C LEU A 173 4.01 -14.48 -11.13
N PHE A 174 4.79 -15.35 -10.49
CA PHE A 174 6.03 -14.93 -9.84
C PHE A 174 7.08 -14.48 -10.86
N ALA A 175 7.22 -15.17 -12.00
CA ALA A 175 8.16 -14.81 -13.05
C ALA A 175 7.84 -13.45 -13.68
N ALA A 176 6.55 -13.15 -13.91
CA ALA A 176 6.14 -11.83 -14.39
C ALA A 176 6.59 -10.72 -13.42
N HIS A 177 6.39 -10.91 -12.11
CA HIS A 177 6.83 -9.92 -11.13
C HIS A 177 8.35 -9.82 -11.00
N VAL A 178 9.09 -10.91 -11.19
CA VAL A 178 10.56 -10.86 -11.24
C VAL A 178 11.03 -10.08 -12.47
N GLN A 179 10.32 -10.17 -13.60
CA GLN A 179 10.64 -9.40 -14.79
C GLN A 179 10.49 -7.89 -14.56
N ASP A 180 9.55 -7.45 -13.74
CA ASP A 180 9.40 -6.02 -13.38
C ASP A 180 10.67 -5.43 -12.74
N PHE A 181 11.55 -6.27 -12.16
CA PHE A 181 12.82 -5.80 -11.59
C PHE A 181 13.80 -5.33 -12.67
N GLU A 182 13.64 -5.73 -13.92
CA GLU A 182 14.48 -5.28 -15.05
C GLU A 182 14.29 -3.79 -15.36
N GLU A 183 13.15 -3.20 -14.98
CA GLU A 183 12.87 -1.77 -15.19
C GLU A 183 13.54 -0.86 -14.14
N ILE A 184 14.05 -1.44 -13.04
CA ILE A 184 14.55 -0.70 -11.88
C ILE A 184 15.83 0.08 -12.26
N THR A 185 15.72 1.40 -12.24
CA THR A 185 16.84 2.36 -12.33
C THR A 185 16.64 3.41 -11.24
N PRO A 186 17.02 3.14 -9.97
CA PRO A 186 16.59 3.95 -8.85
C PRO A 186 17.01 5.40 -8.99
N ILE A 187 16.11 6.33 -8.68
CA ILE A 187 16.40 7.77 -8.64
C ILE A 187 16.27 8.31 -7.20
N PRO A 188 17.18 9.20 -6.77
CA PRO A 188 17.15 9.74 -5.41
C PRO A 188 16.10 10.85 -5.25
N PRO A 189 15.72 11.19 -3.99
CA PRO A 189 14.96 12.39 -3.68
C PRO A 189 15.52 13.66 -4.35
N THR A 190 14.67 14.50 -4.90
CA THR A 190 15.05 15.80 -5.49
C THR A 190 15.02 16.94 -4.48
N VAL A 191 14.34 16.75 -3.34
CA VAL A 191 14.28 17.68 -2.22
C VAL A 191 14.70 16.96 -0.95
N THR A 192 15.77 17.43 -0.30
CA THR A 192 16.32 16.77 0.89
C THR A 192 16.03 17.53 2.17
N MET A 193 15.97 16.78 3.28
CA MET A 193 15.91 17.31 4.64
C MET A 193 16.87 16.54 5.54
N LYS A 194 17.35 17.20 6.61
CA LYS A 194 18.29 16.60 7.58
C LYS A 194 17.67 16.28 8.94
N THR A 195 16.71 17.09 9.37
CA THR A 195 16.14 16.94 10.72
C THR A 195 14.63 17.07 10.68
N ARG A 196 14.14 18.10 9.99
CA ARG A 196 12.72 18.40 9.99
C ARG A 196 12.31 19.16 8.75
N MET A 197 11.22 18.73 8.15
CA MET A 197 10.51 19.49 7.13
C MET A 197 9.05 19.66 7.55
N THR A 198 8.45 20.78 7.18
CA THR A 198 7.01 20.97 7.31
C THR A 198 6.42 21.33 5.96
N LEU A 199 5.54 20.47 5.46
CA LEU A 199 4.82 20.69 4.22
C LEU A 199 3.41 21.18 4.57
N TYR A 200 3.01 22.30 3.98
CA TYR A 200 1.68 22.88 4.13
C TYR A 200 0.89 22.63 2.84
N ARG A 201 -0.22 21.91 2.93
CA ARG A 201 -1.14 21.66 1.79
C ARG A 201 -2.55 22.05 2.21
N GLY A 202 -2.96 23.27 1.83
CA GLY A 202 -4.21 23.86 2.31
C GLY A 202 -4.25 23.97 3.83
N ARG A 203 -5.25 23.33 4.46
CA ARG A 203 -5.40 23.30 5.93
C ARG A 203 -4.53 22.24 6.62
N ARG A 204 -3.90 21.33 5.86
CA ARG A 204 -3.11 20.24 6.42
C ARG A 204 -1.65 20.61 6.55
N LYS A 205 -1.06 20.17 7.67
CA LYS A 205 0.37 20.26 7.96
C LYS A 205 0.95 18.86 8.09
N PHE A 206 1.92 18.53 7.24
CA PHE A 206 2.75 17.34 7.39
C PHE A 206 4.05 17.74 8.05
N ARG A 207 4.48 16.96 9.03
CA ARG A 207 5.80 17.12 9.65
C ARG A 207 6.54 15.81 9.47
N SER A 208 7.61 15.85 8.69
CA SER A 208 8.59 14.77 8.65
C SER A 208 9.72 15.14 9.60
N CYS A 209 10.08 14.20 10.47
CA CYS A 209 11.23 14.28 11.36
C CYS A 209 12.09 13.05 11.09
N SER A 210 13.40 13.24 10.97
CA SER A 210 14.37 12.15 10.93
C SER A 210 14.55 11.51 12.31
#